data_AF-A0A7C1JL38-F1
#
_entry.id   AF-A0A7C1JL38-F1
#
_cell.length_a   1.000
_cell.length_b   1.000
_cell.length_c   1.000
_cell.angle_alpha   90.00
_cell.angle_beta   90.00
_cell.angle_gamma   90.00
#
_symmetry.space_group_name_H-M   'P 1'
#
loop_
_entity.id
_entity.type
_entity.pdbx_description
1 polymer ?
#
loop_
_entity_poly.entity_id
_entity_poly.type
_entity_poly.pdbx_seq_one_letter_code
_entity_poly.pdbx_strand_id
1 'polypeptide(L)'
;MLCVSIGRGRHRHVIAEHKHLAEQGAKLVELRLDYIKGEVSIKRLIAERPCPVVITCRRERDGGRWEGSEEQRLLLLRTAIA
;
A
#
# COMPACT_ATOMS: atom_id res chain seq x y z
N MET A 1 -18.77 2.55 5.27
CA MET A 1 -17.44 2.27 5.86
C MET A 1 -16.45 3.22 5.21
N LEU A 2 -15.56 3.87 5.98
CA LEU A 2 -14.57 4.80 5.43
C LEU A 2 -13.26 4.05 5.17
N CYS A 3 -12.69 4.26 3.99
CA CYS A 3 -11.35 3.80 3.60
C CYS A 3 -10.42 5.02 3.52
N VAL A 4 -9.25 4.95 4.16
CA VAL A 4 -8.24 6.02 4.11
C VAL A 4 -7.03 5.57 3.29
N SER A 5 -6.67 6.34 2.26
CA SER A 5 -5.53 6.04 1.39
C SER A 5 -4.21 6.57 1.97
N ILE A 6 -3.20 5.69 2.05
CA ILE A 6 -1.86 5.99 2.55
C ILE A 6 -0.87 6.00 1.38
N GLY A 7 -0.42 7.20 0.99
CA GLY A 7 0.61 7.40 -0.04
C GLY A 7 1.91 7.94 0.57
N ARG A 8 2.78 7.05 1.07
CA ARG A 8 4.08 7.43 1.65
C ARG A 8 5.25 6.78 0.90
N GLY A 9 6.35 7.52 0.78
CA GLY A 9 7.51 7.13 -0.03
C GLY A 9 8.43 6.05 0.55
N ARG A 10 8.26 5.66 1.82
CA ARG A 10 9.11 4.69 2.51
C ARG A 10 8.26 3.77 3.36
N HIS A 11 8.58 2.47 3.40
CA HIS A 11 7.84 1.47 4.20
C HIS A 11 7.62 1.90 5.64
N ARG A 12 8.66 2.43 6.30
CA ARG A 12 8.54 2.87 7.71
C ARG A 12 7.47 3.94 7.93
N HIS A 13 7.26 4.84 6.96
CA HIS A 13 6.23 5.87 7.06
C HIS A 13 4.85 5.30 6.73
N VAL A 14 4.74 4.37 5.78
CA VAL A 14 3.48 3.64 5.52
C VAL A 14 3.01 2.90 6.76
N ILE A 15 3.91 2.17 7.42
CA ILE A 15 3.62 1.38 8.63
C ILE A 15 3.22 2.28 9.79
N ALA A 16 3.98 3.36 10.04
CA ALA A 16 3.67 4.31 11.11
C ALA A 16 2.30 4.98 10.88
N GLU A 17 2.00 5.39 9.64
CA GLU A 17 0.72 5.99 9.28
C GLU A 17 -0.44 5.00 9.44
N HIS A 18 -0.27 3.75 9.00
CA HIS A 18 -1.30 2.72 9.15
C HIS A 18 -1.63 2.48 10.63
N LYS A 19 -0.61 2.36 11.48
CA LYS A 19 -0.79 2.21 12.93
C LYS A 19 -1.53 3.41 13.53
N HIS A 20 -1.08 4.62 13.22
CA HIS A 20 -1.70 5.85 13.69
C HIS A 20 -3.19 5.94 13.28
N LEU A 21 -3.50 5.68 12.01
CA LEU A 21 -4.88 5.73 11.51
C LEU A 21 -5.78 4.67 12.16
N ALA A 22 -5.26 3.46 12.39
CA ALA A 22 -6.00 2.42 13.09
C ALA A 22 -6.29 2.81 14.55
N GLU A 23 -5.32 3.42 15.26
CA GLU A 23 -5.51 3.97 16.61
C GLU A 23 -6.56 5.10 16.65
N GLN A 24 -6.67 5.88 15.56
CA GLN A 24 -7.72 6.90 15.38
C GLN A 24 -9.08 6.32 14.94
N GLY A 25 -9.20 5.00 14.80
CA GLY A 25 -10.46 4.32 14.48
C GLY A 25 -10.73 4.07 13.00
N ALA A 26 -9.72 4.20 12.12
CA ALA A 26 -9.85 3.77 10.73
C ALA A 26 -10.14 2.26 10.67
N LYS A 27 -11.22 1.88 9.96
CA LYS A 27 -11.67 0.49 9.84
C LYS A 27 -11.21 -0.21 8.57
N LEU A 28 -10.62 0.55 7.65
CA LEU A 28 -10.09 0.09 6.38
C LEU A 28 -9.07 1.11 5.88
N VAL A 29 -7.92 0.65 5.41
CA VAL A 29 -6.93 1.51 4.74
C VAL A 29 -6.56 0.98 3.36
N GLU A 30 -6.23 1.89 2.45
CA GLU A 30 -5.60 1.56 1.17
C GLU A 30 -4.10 1.87 1.24
N LEU A 31 -3.24 0.88 1.04
CA LEU A 31 -1.80 1.12 0.90
C LEU A 31 -1.46 1.34 -0.58
N ARG A 32 -1.03 2.56 -0.91
CA ARG A 32 -0.65 2.96 -2.26
C ARG A 32 0.82 2.63 -2.52
N LEU A 33 1.07 1.44 -3.06
CA LEU A 33 2.42 0.96 -3.37
C LEU A 33 3.13 1.83 -4.40
N ASP A 34 2.37 2.44 -5.31
CA ASP A 34 2.88 3.35 -6.34
C ASP A 34 3.56 4.61 -5.77
N TYR A 35 3.38 4.92 -4.48
CA TYR A 35 4.09 6.03 -3.83
C TYR A 35 5.46 5.63 -3.26
N ILE A 36 5.70 4.34 -3.04
CA ILE A 36 6.92 3.85 -2.40
C ILE A 36 8.09 3.96 -3.37
N LYS A 37 9.19 4.54 -2.90
CA LYS A 37 10.42 4.65 -3.68
C LYS A 37 11.26 3.38 -3.49
N GLY A 38 11.69 2.77 -4.60
CA GLY A 38 12.50 1.55 -4.58
C GLY A 38 11.68 0.27 -4.46
N GLU A 39 12.35 -0.83 -4.08
CA GLU A 39 11.73 -2.16 -4.03
C GLU A 39 10.65 -2.26 -2.95
N VAL A 40 9.47 -2.76 -3.34
CA VAL A 40 8.31 -2.89 -2.45
C VAL A 40 8.27 -4.27 -1.81
N SER A 41 8.63 -4.35 -0.53
CA SER A 41 8.34 -5.54 0.30
C SER A 41 6.92 -5.50 0.88
N ILE A 42 5.97 -6.24 0.29
CA ILE A 42 4.60 -6.35 0.82
C ILE A 42 4.60 -7.01 2.20
N LYS A 43 5.36 -8.10 2.38
CA LYS A 43 5.52 -8.80 3.67
C LYS A 43 5.82 -7.84 4.82
N ARG A 44 6.69 -6.83 4.59
CA ARG A 44 7.02 -5.82 5.60
C ARG A 44 5.87 -4.87 5.89
N LEU A 45 5.08 -4.49 4.89
CA LEU A 45 3.96 -3.54 5.05
C LEU A 45 2.77 -4.13 5.80
N ILE A 46 2.54 -5.43 5.66
CA ILE A 46 1.37 -6.11 6.23
C ILE A 46 1.71 -7.04 7.40
N ALA A 47 2.96 -7.06 7.86
CA ALA A 47 3.41 -7.88 8.99
C ALA A 47 2.57 -7.60 10.25
N GLU A 48 2.33 -6.31 10.53
CA GLU A 48 1.43 -5.84 11.58
C GLU A 48 0.24 -5.17 10.89
N ARG A 49 -0.89 -5.86 10.85
CA ARG A 49 -2.12 -5.43 10.17
C ARG A 49 -3.18 -5.06 11.21
N PRO A 50 -3.12 -3.85 11.81
CA PRO A 50 -4.05 -3.44 12.87
C PRO A 50 -5.49 -3.24 12.40
N CYS A 51 -5.71 -3.04 11.09
CA CYS A 51 -7.04 -3.06 10.48
C CYS A 51 -6.98 -3.67 9.06
N PRO A 52 -8.12 -4.02 8.45
CA PRO A 52 -8.17 -4.47 7.06
C PRO A 52 -7.47 -3.53 6.07
N VAL A 53 -6.83 -4.11 5.06
CA VAL A 53 -6.00 -3.39 4.09
C VAL A 53 -6.43 -3.73 2.66
N VAL A 54 -6.55 -2.72 1.81
CA VAL A 54 -6.55 -2.83 0.35
C VAL A 54 -5.16 -2.49 -0.16
N ILE A 55 -4.55 -3.39 -0.92
CA ILE A 55 -3.27 -3.14 -1.58
C ILE A 55 -3.53 -2.59 -2.98
N THR A 56 -3.01 -1.40 -3.27
CA THR A 56 -3.17 -0.76 -4.58
C THR A 56 -1.82 -0.40 -5.16
N CYS A 57 -1.61 -0.74 -6.44
CA CYS A 57 -0.52 -0.21 -7.25
C CYS A 57 -1.11 0.37 -8.53
N ARG A 58 -1.31 1.70 -8.54
CA ARG A 58 -2.02 2.41 -9.60
C ARG A 58 -1.06 2.87 -10.71
N ARG A 59 -1.41 2.60 -11.96
CA ARG A 59 -0.63 2.98 -13.16
C ARG A 59 -0.64 4.48 -13.36
N GLU A 60 0.39 5.02 -14.02
CA GLU A 60 0.43 6.43 -14.41
C GLU A 60 -0.77 6.85 -15.27
N ARG A 61 -1.13 6.04 -16.30
CA ARG A 61 -2.32 6.29 -17.14
C ARG A 61 -3.65 6.33 -16.38
N ASP A 62 -3.69 5.73 -15.19
CA ASP A 62 -4.85 5.68 -14.30
C ASP A 62 -4.75 6.75 -13.18
N GLY A 63 -3.81 7.70 -13.29
CA GLY A 63 -3.56 8.77 -12.29
C GLY A 63 -2.73 8.32 -11.07
N GLY A 64 -2.02 7.21 -11.18
CA GLY A 64 -1.08 6.71 -10.18
C GLY A 64 0.36 7.13 -10.46
N ARG A 65 1.31 6.47 -9.79
CA ARG A 65 2.76 6.75 -9.88
C ARG A 65 3.61 5.53 -10.23
N TRP A 66 2.98 4.44 -10.68
CA TRP A 66 3.71 3.26 -11.09
C TRP A 66 4.32 3.45 -12.48
N GLU A 67 5.65 3.45 -12.53
CA GLU A 67 6.47 3.64 -13.74
C GLU A 67 7.01 2.31 -14.31
N GLY A 68 6.82 1.19 -13.61
CA GLY A 68 7.26 -0.14 -14.06
C GLY A 68 6.34 -0.77 -15.11
N SER A 69 6.72 -1.94 -15.62
CA SER A 69 5.88 -2.70 -16.57
C SER A 69 4.60 -3.21 -15.92
N GLU A 70 3.61 -3.57 -16.75
CA GLU A 70 2.36 -4.15 -16.26
C GLU A 70 2.60 -5.54 -15.64
N GLU A 71 3.50 -6.33 -16.22
CA GLU A 71 3.90 -7.65 -15.71
C GLU A 71 4.52 -7.52 -14.31
N GLN A 72 5.44 -6.56 -14.13
CA GLN A 72 6.03 -6.27 -12.81
C GLN A 72 4.96 -5.85 -11.80
N ARG A 73 4.01 -5.00 -12.23
CA ARG A 73 2.89 -4.56 -11.39
C ARG A 73 2.02 -5.72 -10.93
N LEU A 74 1.67 -6.63 -11.85
CA LEU A 74 0.85 -7.80 -11.56
C LEU A 74 1.60 -8.80 -10.67
N LEU A 75 2.90 -9.02 -10.91
CA LEU A 75 3.71 -9.87 -10.06
C LEU A 75 3.75 -9.33 -8.62
N LEU A 76 4.00 -8.02 -8.46
CA LEU A 76 3.97 -7.36 -7.16
C LEU A 76 2.62 -7.56 -6.46
N LEU A 77 1.50 -7.30 -7.14
CA LEU A 77 0.16 -7.45 -6.56
C LEU A 77 -0.17 -8.90 -6.19
N ARG A 78 0.29 -9.88 -6.97
CA ARG A 78 0.12 -11.30 -6.63
C ARG A 78 0.81 -11.67 -5.31
N THR A 79 1.92 -11.01 -4.95
CA THR A 79 2.57 -11.24 -3.65
C THR A 79 1.73 -10.81 -2.45
N ALA A 80 0.62 -10.10 -2.65
CA ALA A 80 -0.33 -9.72 -1.60
C ALA A 80 -1.45 -10.75 -1.35
N ILE A 81 -1.59 -11.79 -2.19
CA ILE A 81 -2.77 -12.69 -2.19
C ILE A 81 -2.54 -14.00 -1.41
N ALA A 82 -1.37 -14.21 -0.80
CA ALA A 82 -1.03 -15.46 -0.10
C ALA A 82 -1.87 -15.73 1.15
#